data_AF-A0A2X0IFG8-F1
#
_entry.id   AF-A0A2X0IFG8-F1
#
_cell.length_a   1.000
_cell.length_b   1.000
_cell.length_c   1.000
_cell.angle_alpha   90.00
_cell.angle_beta   90.00
_cell.angle_gamma   90.00
#
_symmetry.space_group_name_H-M   'P 1'
#
loop_
_entity.id
_entity.type
_entity.pdbx_description
1 polymer ?
#
loop_
_entity_poly.entity_id
_entity_poly.type
_entity_poly.pdbx_seq_one_letter_code
_entity_poly.pdbx_strand_id
1 'polypeptide(L)'
;MPDGRASTRDYMKHTGAVGVLALDEQGRVLLVRQYRHPVRHRLWEMPAGLLDVPGENPLHAAQRELWEEAHHKAGDWRVLIDVYPTSGGSDEAIRVFLARDLAEADGEKFAAEGEELDMEVRRFPLDDVVRAALAGDLHNGALVAGAMALKAALADGALDTLRPADAPWPARPF
;
A
#
# COMPACT_ATOMS: atom_id res chain seq x y z
N MET A 1 0.92 20.66 -26.50
CA MET A 1 2.39 20.51 -26.36
C MET A 1 3.02 21.90 -26.18
N PRO A 2 4.20 22.04 -25.55
CA PRO A 2 4.84 23.34 -25.31
C PRO A 2 5.09 24.19 -26.57
N ASP A 3 5.10 23.55 -27.73
CA ASP A 3 5.24 24.13 -29.06
C ASP A 3 3.89 24.47 -29.75
N GLY A 4 2.79 24.45 -29.00
CA GLY A 4 1.45 24.75 -29.51
C GLY A 4 0.77 23.61 -30.28
N ARG A 5 1.45 22.47 -30.48
CA ARG A 5 0.84 21.32 -31.19
C ARG A 5 -0.13 20.55 -30.31
N ALA A 6 -1.19 20.02 -30.92
CA ALA A 6 -2.07 19.05 -30.28
C ALA A 6 -1.44 17.65 -30.32
N SER A 7 -1.70 16.83 -29.31
CA SER A 7 -1.25 15.44 -29.27
C SER A 7 -2.27 14.61 -28.49
N THR A 8 -2.66 13.46 -29.04
CA THR A 8 -3.57 12.52 -28.39
C THR A 8 -2.82 11.74 -27.31
N ARG A 9 -3.46 11.52 -26.16
CA ARG A 9 -2.96 10.70 -25.06
C ARG A 9 -4.10 9.81 -24.59
N ASP A 10 -3.83 8.51 -24.59
CA ASP A 10 -4.72 7.53 -23.99
C ASP A 10 -4.14 7.14 -22.63
N TYR A 11 -5.00 7.04 -21.62
CA TYR A 11 -4.62 6.59 -20.29
C TYR A 11 -5.79 5.88 -19.62
N MET A 12 -5.49 5.02 -18.68
CA MET A 12 -6.47 4.36 -17.83
C MET A 12 -6.88 5.31 -16.69
N LYS A 13 -8.17 5.62 -16.62
CA LYS A 13 -8.74 6.28 -15.45
C LYS A 13 -8.85 5.25 -14.31
N HIS A 14 -8.36 5.62 -13.14
CA HIS A 14 -8.32 4.76 -11.97
C HIS A 14 -8.87 5.49 -10.74
N THR A 15 -9.48 4.77 -9.81
CA THR A 15 -10.00 5.34 -8.55
C THR A 15 -8.87 5.86 -7.65
N GLY A 16 -7.67 5.28 -7.80
CA GLY A 16 -6.58 5.43 -6.84
C GLY A 16 -6.69 4.37 -5.75
N ALA A 17 -5.65 4.25 -4.94
CA ALA A 17 -5.58 3.21 -3.93
C ALA A 17 -4.82 3.66 -2.68
N VAL A 18 -4.97 2.90 -1.63
CA VAL A 18 -4.16 3.00 -0.42
C VAL A 18 -3.46 1.67 -0.17
N GLY A 19 -2.32 1.71 0.50
CA GLY A 19 -1.61 0.52 0.93
C GLY A 19 -1.04 0.70 2.33
N VAL A 20 -0.85 -0.39 3.07
CA VAL A 20 -0.47 -0.36 4.48
C VAL A 20 0.75 -1.21 4.75
N LEU A 21 1.88 -0.57 5.07
CA LEU A 21 3.00 -1.26 5.70
C LEU A 21 2.80 -1.28 7.21
N ALA A 22 2.18 -2.36 7.68
CA ALA A 22 2.00 -2.64 9.10
C ALA A 22 3.28 -3.24 9.69
N LEU A 23 4.00 -2.46 10.50
CA LEU A 23 5.27 -2.81 11.12
C LEU A 23 5.07 -3.21 12.59
N ASP A 24 5.50 -4.42 12.96
CA ASP A 24 5.46 -4.88 14.35
C ASP A 24 6.74 -4.51 15.14
N GLU A 25 6.68 -4.71 16.45
CA GLU A 25 7.80 -4.44 17.37
C GLU A 25 9.05 -5.28 17.10
N GLN A 26 8.93 -6.38 16.33
CA GLN A 26 10.04 -7.24 15.94
C GLN A 26 10.64 -6.84 14.58
N GLY A 27 10.22 -5.71 14.00
CA GLY A 27 10.73 -5.21 12.73
C GLY A 27 10.24 -6.02 11.51
N ARG A 28 9.08 -6.67 11.64
CA ARG A 28 8.45 -7.44 10.56
C ARG A 28 7.27 -6.68 9.99
N VAL A 29 7.09 -6.79 8.68
CA VAL A 29 5.94 -6.24 7.96
C VAL A 29 4.93 -7.33 7.65
N LEU A 30 3.64 -7.01 7.79
CA LEU A 30 2.54 -7.89 7.40
C LEU A 30 2.27 -7.75 5.90
N LEU A 31 2.27 -8.89 5.20
CA LEU A 31 2.01 -8.99 3.77
C LEU A 31 0.89 -10.00 3.51
N VAL A 32 0.21 -9.81 2.39
CA VAL A 32 -0.83 -10.69 1.85
C VAL A 32 -0.38 -11.29 0.52
N ARG A 33 -0.89 -12.47 0.17
CA ARG A 33 -0.55 -13.15 -1.07
C ARG A 33 -1.76 -13.29 -1.99
N GLN A 34 -1.76 -12.51 -3.06
CA GLN A 34 -2.89 -12.42 -3.98
C GLN A 34 -2.49 -12.85 -5.40
N TYR A 35 -3.41 -13.51 -6.11
CA TYR A 35 -3.24 -13.76 -7.54
C TYR A 35 -3.59 -12.49 -8.32
N ARG A 36 -2.66 -12.00 -9.14
CA ARG A 36 -2.89 -10.87 -10.02
C ARG A 36 -3.03 -11.35 -11.46
N HIS A 37 -4.26 -11.35 -11.98
CA HIS A 37 -4.55 -11.82 -13.34
C HIS A 37 -3.72 -11.14 -14.45
N PRO A 38 -3.49 -9.80 -14.44
CA PRO A 38 -2.75 -9.13 -15.52
C PRO A 38 -1.33 -9.68 -15.72
N VAL A 39 -0.68 -10.10 -14.64
CA VAL A 39 0.68 -10.68 -14.67
C VAL A 39 0.68 -12.21 -14.53
N ARG A 40 -0.47 -12.83 -14.23
CA ARG A 40 -0.63 -14.29 -14.02
C ARG A 40 0.28 -14.86 -12.93
N HIS A 41 0.56 -14.08 -11.91
CA HIS A 41 1.39 -14.48 -10.78
C HIS A 41 0.67 -14.27 -9.45
N ARG A 42 1.00 -15.10 -8.46
CA ARG A 42 0.70 -14.82 -7.06
C ARG A 42 1.80 -13.94 -6.49
N LEU A 43 1.47 -12.72 -6.12
CA LEU A 43 2.40 -11.74 -5.58
C LEU A 43 2.23 -11.61 -4.08
N TRP A 44 3.34 -11.39 -3.38
CA TRP A 44 3.30 -10.81 -2.04
C TRP A 44 3.09 -9.31 -2.18
N GLU A 45 2.10 -8.80 -1.47
CA GLU A 45 1.68 -7.40 -1.49
C GLU A 45 1.45 -6.92 -0.06
N MET A 46 1.43 -5.60 0.14
CA MET A 46 0.93 -5.04 1.39
C MET A 46 -0.61 -5.07 1.38
N PRO A 47 -1.28 -5.11 2.54
CA PRO A 47 -2.71 -4.86 2.57
C PRO A 47 -3.04 -3.55 1.85
N ALA A 48 -4.00 -3.58 0.93
CA ALA A 48 -4.25 -2.47 0.01
C ALA A 48 -5.64 -2.53 -0.60
N GLY A 49 -6.20 -1.36 -0.89
CA GLY A 49 -7.54 -1.27 -1.47
C GLY A 49 -7.77 -0.02 -2.28
N LEU A 50 -8.83 -0.08 -3.09
CA LEU A 50 -9.24 1.00 -3.98
C LEU A 50 -10.00 2.08 -3.22
N LEU A 51 -9.93 3.31 -3.74
CA LEU A 51 -10.76 4.43 -3.28
C LEU A 51 -12.02 4.54 -4.14
N ASP A 52 -12.84 3.49 -4.13
CA ASP A 52 -14.05 3.39 -4.95
C ASP A 52 -15.29 4.00 -4.29
N VAL A 53 -15.24 4.31 -2.99
CA VAL A 53 -16.28 5.04 -2.26
C VAL A 53 -16.07 6.55 -2.41
N PRO A 54 -17.01 7.30 -3.04
CA PRO A 54 -16.85 8.74 -3.25
C PRO A 54 -16.69 9.53 -1.94
N GLY A 55 -15.60 10.30 -1.85
CA GLY A 55 -15.31 11.15 -0.68
C GLY A 55 -14.80 10.38 0.54
N GLU A 56 -14.45 9.09 0.39
CA GLU A 56 -13.83 8.33 1.48
C GLU A 56 -12.47 8.91 1.83
N ASN A 57 -12.23 9.08 3.13
CA ASN A 57 -10.92 9.49 3.64
C ASN A 57 -9.91 8.35 3.41
N PRO A 58 -8.75 8.61 2.78
CA PRO A 58 -7.76 7.56 2.50
C PRO A 58 -7.25 6.82 3.74
N LEU A 59 -7.18 7.48 4.90
CA LEU A 59 -6.81 6.80 6.14
C LEU A 59 -7.89 5.82 6.59
N HIS A 60 -9.18 6.17 6.44
CA HIS A 60 -10.27 5.25 6.77
C HIS A 60 -10.27 4.03 5.83
N ALA A 61 -10.05 4.26 4.54
CA ALA A 61 -9.86 3.17 3.58
C ALA A 61 -8.70 2.26 4.01
N ALA A 62 -7.54 2.83 4.34
CA ALA A 62 -6.38 2.06 4.75
C ALA A 62 -6.61 1.25 6.04
N GLN A 63 -7.34 1.81 7.01
CA GLN A 63 -7.73 1.12 8.24
C GLN A 63 -8.70 -0.02 7.98
N ARG A 64 -9.68 0.20 7.08
CA ARG A 64 -10.63 -0.82 6.64
C ARG A 64 -9.92 -1.99 5.95
N GLU A 65 -9.03 -1.71 5.00
CA GLU A 65 -8.29 -2.77 4.28
C GLU A 65 -7.35 -3.57 5.20
N LEU A 66 -6.67 -2.91 6.15
CA LEU A 66 -5.86 -3.61 7.15
C LEU A 66 -6.72 -4.57 8.01
N TRP A 67 -7.96 -4.19 8.28
CA TRP A 67 -8.89 -5.04 9.02
C TRP A 67 -9.44 -6.17 8.16
N GLU A 68 -9.91 -5.88 6.95
CA GLU A 68 -10.53 -6.86 6.04
C GLU A 68 -9.53 -7.91 5.57
N GLU A 69 -8.36 -7.48 5.07
CA GLU A 69 -7.38 -8.37 4.44
C GLU A 69 -6.45 -9.07 5.43
N ALA A 70 -6.17 -8.43 6.57
CA ALA A 70 -5.17 -8.90 7.52
C ALA A 70 -5.72 -9.18 8.93
N HIS A 71 -6.94 -8.75 9.25
CA HIS A 71 -7.53 -8.87 10.58
C HIS A 71 -6.73 -8.16 11.68
N HIS A 72 -6.15 -7.00 11.35
CA HIS A 72 -5.39 -6.17 12.29
C HIS A 72 -5.95 -4.76 12.40
N LYS A 73 -5.67 -4.15 13.55
CA LYS A 73 -5.82 -2.71 13.78
C LYS A 73 -4.47 -2.14 14.23
N ALA A 74 -4.33 -0.81 14.14
CA ALA A 74 -3.09 -0.12 14.48
C ALA A 74 -3.39 1.19 15.23
N GLY A 75 -2.57 1.48 16.25
CA GLY A 75 -2.71 2.67 17.10
C GLY A 75 -2.01 3.92 16.56
N ASP A 76 -0.98 3.75 15.74
CA ASP A 76 -0.23 4.87 15.15
C ASP A 76 -0.16 4.75 13.62
N TRP A 77 -0.48 5.85 12.94
CA TRP A 77 -0.57 5.94 11.49
C TRP A 77 0.21 7.15 10.99
N ARG A 78 1.01 6.95 9.94
CA ARG A 78 1.76 8.00 9.25
C ARG A 78 1.71 7.78 7.75
N VAL A 79 1.78 8.86 6.96
CA VAL A 79 1.98 8.71 5.51
C VAL A 79 3.46 8.41 5.27
N LEU A 80 3.74 7.23 4.71
CA LEU A 80 5.09 6.81 4.36
C LEU A 80 5.50 7.45 3.03
N ILE A 81 4.83 7.08 1.94
CA ILE A 81 5.11 7.59 0.59
C ILE A 81 3.84 7.68 -0.24
N ASP A 82 3.86 8.54 -1.27
CA ASP A 82 2.86 8.55 -2.33
C ASP A 82 3.54 8.16 -3.64
N VAL A 83 2.92 7.29 -4.44
CA VAL A 83 3.51 6.78 -5.69
C VAL A 83 2.51 6.81 -6.85
N TYR A 84 3.02 7.09 -8.05
CA TYR A 84 2.30 6.90 -9.31
C TYR A 84 2.89 5.66 -9.99
N PRO A 85 2.22 4.49 -9.91
CA PRO A 85 2.82 3.24 -10.39
C PRO A 85 3.05 3.23 -11.91
N THR A 86 2.18 3.90 -12.68
CA THR A 86 2.23 3.91 -14.15
C THR A 86 1.98 5.32 -14.71
N SER A 87 2.84 6.29 -14.41
CA SER A 87 2.64 7.71 -14.75
C SER A 87 2.48 8.03 -16.25
N GLY A 88 2.90 7.12 -17.13
CA GLY A 88 2.69 7.26 -18.58
C GLY A 88 1.38 6.69 -19.10
N GLY A 89 0.66 5.89 -18.31
CA GLY A 89 -0.47 5.08 -18.78
C GLY A 89 -1.69 5.02 -17.87
N SER A 90 -1.61 5.48 -16.62
CA SER A 90 -2.72 5.53 -15.66
C SER A 90 -2.67 6.80 -14.83
N ASP A 91 -3.83 7.33 -14.44
CA ASP A 91 -3.93 8.41 -13.45
C ASP A 91 -3.94 7.91 -12.00
N GLU A 92 -3.74 6.59 -11.80
CA GLU A 92 -3.64 5.95 -10.51
C GLU A 92 -2.57 6.62 -9.64
N ALA A 93 -2.97 6.96 -8.42
CA ALA A 93 -2.08 7.34 -7.34
C ALA A 93 -2.33 6.40 -6.17
N ILE A 94 -1.24 5.95 -5.53
CA ILE A 94 -1.28 5.09 -4.36
C ILE A 94 -0.64 5.82 -3.18
N ARG A 95 -1.36 5.95 -2.07
CA ARG A 95 -0.81 6.42 -0.81
C ARG A 95 -0.48 5.24 0.07
N VAL A 96 0.79 5.11 0.45
CA VAL A 96 1.25 4.08 1.38
C VAL A 96 1.34 4.66 2.78
N PHE A 97 0.62 4.05 3.71
CA PHE A 97 0.67 4.35 5.13
C PHE A 97 1.65 3.41 5.84
N LEU A 98 2.34 3.95 6.85
CA LEU A 98 2.98 3.17 7.90
C LEU A 98 1.98 3.02 9.04
N ALA A 99 1.72 1.78 9.45
CA ALA A 99 0.91 1.45 10.61
C ALA A 99 1.79 0.79 11.68
N ARG A 100 1.74 1.30 12.92
CA ARG A 100 2.47 0.81 14.10
C ARG A 100 1.49 0.60 15.26
N ASP A 101 1.99 0.03 16.36
CA ASP A 101 1.18 -0.36 17.53
C ASP A 101 0.05 -1.31 17.11
N LEU A 102 0.47 -2.40 16.45
CA LEU A 102 -0.45 -3.37 15.87
C LEU A 102 -1.13 -4.22 16.96
N ALA A 103 -2.42 -4.46 16.77
CA ALA A 103 -3.19 -5.40 17.58
C ALA A 103 -4.08 -6.26 16.66
N GLU A 104 -4.43 -7.46 17.13
CA GLU A 104 -5.51 -8.22 16.50
C GLU A 104 -6.81 -7.43 16.59
N ALA A 105 -7.59 -7.45 15.51
CA ALA A 105 -8.89 -6.81 15.52
C ALA A 105 -9.93 -7.69 16.24
N ASP A 106 -10.92 -7.04 16.84
CA ASP A 106 -12.06 -7.72 17.43
C ASP A 106 -13.12 -8.01 16.36
N GLY A 107 -13.88 -9.11 16.49
CA GLY A 107 -15.00 -9.46 15.60
C GLY A 107 -14.77 -10.71 14.75
N GLU A 108 -15.81 -11.17 14.05
CA GLU A 108 -15.64 -12.23 13.05
C GLU A 108 -14.81 -11.70 11.87
N LYS A 109 -13.93 -12.53 11.33
CA LYS A 109 -13.17 -12.20 10.12
C LYS A 109 -14.15 -11.81 9.01
N PHE A 110 -13.83 -10.75 8.29
CA PHE A 110 -14.58 -10.36 7.10
C PHE A 110 -14.72 -11.59 6.18
N ALA A 111 -15.94 -11.83 5.71
CA ALA A 111 -16.21 -12.95 4.81
C ALA A 111 -15.60 -12.59 3.45
N ALA A 112 -14.34 -12.98 3.27
CA ALA A 112 -13.58 -12.75 2.05
C ALA A 112 -14.39 -13.16 0.81
N GLU A 113 -14.46 -12.28 -0.19
CA GLU A 113 -15.13 -12.55 -1.46
C GLU A 113 -14.10 -12.56 -2.61
N GLY A 114 -14.36 -13.33 -3.68
CA GLY A 114 -13.53 -13.29 -4.89
C GLY A 114 -12.06 -13.70 -4.68
N GLU A 115 -11.12 -12.78 -4.99
CA GLU A 115 -9.67 -13.05 -4.90
C GLU A 115 -9.16 -13.20 -3.45
N GLU A 116 -9.97 -12.85 -2.45
CA GLU A 116 -9.61 -12.83 -1.03
C GLU A 116 -9.84 -14.18 -0.32
N LEU A 117 -10.63 -15.10 -0.92
CA LEU A 117 -11.06 -16.36 -0.28
C LEU A 117 -9.90 -17.27 0.17
N ASP A 118 -8.76 -17.19 -0.51
CA ASP A 118 -7.55 -18.00 -0.24
C ASP A 118 -6.33 -17.12 0.10
N MET A 119 -6.55 -15.90 0.62
CA MET A 119 -5.47 -14.95 0.82
C MET A 119 -4.55 -15.35 1.98
N GLU A 120 -3.31 -15.71 1.65
CA GLU A 120 -2.28 -16.04 2.64
C GLU A 120 -1.78 -14.76 3.31
N VAL A 121 -1.87 -14.66 4.63
CA VAL A 121 -1.36 -13.52 5.41
C VAL A 121 -0.13 -13.96 6.19
N ARG A 122 0.98 -13.24 6.03
CA ARG A 122 2.24 -13.59 6.71
C ARG A 122 3.07 -12.36 7.05
N ARG A 123 3.84 -12.48 8.15
CA ARG A 123 4.84 -11.48 8.56
C ARG A 123 6.22 -11.85 8.07
N PHE A 124 6.95 -10.87 7.56
CA PHE A 124 8.32 -11.02 7.08
C PHE A 124 9.22 -9.95 7.71
N PRO A 125 10.45 -10.29 8.15
CA PRO A 125 11.43 -9.26 8.49
C PRO A 125 11.58 -8.26 7.34
N LEU A 126 11.57 -6.96 7.62
CA LEU A 126 11.69 -5.94 6.57
C LEU A 126 12.92 -6.16 5.69
N ASP A 127 14.03 -6.57 6.29
CA ASP A 127 15.27 -6.86 5.58
C ASP A 127 15.15 -8.02 4.60
N ASP A 128 14.29 -9.00 4.88
CA ASP A 128 14.03 -10.13 3.98
C ASP A 128 13.21 -9.66 2.77
N VAL A 129 12.23 -8.78 3.00
CA VAL A 129 11.42 -8.17 1.93
C VAL A 129 12.30 -7.35 1.00
N VAL A 130 13.18 -6.52 1.56
CA VAL A 130 14.15 -5.72 0.78
C VAL A 130 15.11 -6.62 0.00
N ARG A 131 15.65 -7.68 0.62
CA ARG A 131 16.52 -8.62 -0.09
C ARG A 131 15.79 -9.35 -1.22
N ALA A 132 14.56 -9.79 -1.00
CA ALA A 132 13.75 -10.45 -2.03
C ALA A 132 13.45 -9.51 -3.21
N ALA A 133 13.16 -8.23 -2.94
CA ALA A 133 12.98 -7.23 -3.99
C ALA A 133 14.26 -7.04 -4.83
N LEU A 134 15.43 -6.92 -4.19
CA LEU A 134 16.71 -6.78 -4.89
C LEU A 134 17.13 -8.04 -5.65
N ALA A 135 16.72 -9.21 -5.17
CA ALA A 135 16.96 -10.49 -5.84
C ALA A 135 16.04 -10.73 -7.04
N GLY A 136 14.96 -9.95 -7.19
CA GLY A 136 13.94 -10.18 -8.21
C GLY A 136 12.95 -11.29 -7.86
N ASP A 137 12.77 -11.59 -6.57
CA ASP A 137 11.78 -12.56 -6.08
C ASP A 137 10.46 -11.88 -5.65
N LEU A 138 10.47 -10.56 -5.50
CA LEU A 138 9.33 -9.74 -5.10
C LEU A 138 9.13 -8.58 -6.08
N HIS A 139 7.92 -8.46 -6.62
CA HIS A 139 7.66 -7.71 -7.85
C HIS A 139 6.60 -6.61 -7.72
N ASN A 140 5.77 -6.61 -6.67
CA ASN A 140 4.73 -5.60 -6.52
C ASN A 140 5.38 -4.22 -6.29
N GLY A 141 5.19 -3.30 -7.23
CA GLY A 141 5.90 -2.02 -7.26
C GLY A 141 5.63 -1.13 -6.05
N ALA A 142 4.38 -1.10 -5.55
CA ALA A 142 4.03 -0.34 -4.36
C ALA A 142 4.71 -0.92 -3.12
N LEU A 143 4.75 -2.25 -3.00
CA LEU A 143 5.47 -2.93 -1.91
C LEU A 143 6.97 -2.68 -1.97
N VAL A 144 7.60 -2.79 -3.15
CA VAL A 144 9.02 -2.49 -3.31
C VAL A 144 9.32 -1.05 -2.89
N ALA A 145 8.56 -0.08 -3.39
CA ALA A 145 8.74 1.33 -3.04
C ALA A 145 8.55 1.57 -1.54
N GLY A 146 7.47 1.03 -0.96
CA GLY A 146 7.16 1.15 0.46
C GLY A 146 8.24 0.54 1.35
N ALA A 147 8.70 -0.68 1.04
CA ALA A 147 9.71 -1.38 1.85
C ALA A 147 11.04 -0.62 1.83
N MET A 148 11.45 -0.10 0.67
CA MET A 148 12.67 0.72 0.56
C MET A 148 12.54 2.04 1.32
N ALA A 149 11.39 2.71 1.23
CA ALA A 149 11.12 3.94 1.96
C ALA A 149 11.12 3.72 3.48
N LEU A 150 10.50 2.63 3.95
CA LEU A 150 10.50 2.27 5.36
C LEU A 150 11.91 1.96 5.85
N LYS A 151 12.70 1.22 5.06
CA LYS A 151 14.09 0.91 5.39
C LYS A 151 14.94 2.17 5.51
N ALA A 152 14.77 3.13 4.60
CA ALA A 152 15.45 4.42 4.64
C ALA A 152 15.03 5.23 5.89
N ALA A 153 13.73 5.34 6.15
CA ALA A 153 13.22 6.08 7.31
C ALA A 153 13.70 5.47 8.65
N LEU A 154 13.83 4.15 8.73
CA LEU A 154 14.42 3.46 9.88
C LEU A 154 15.92 3.77 10.03
N ALA A 155 16.67 3.74 8.93
CA ALA A 155 18.11 4.04 8.95
C ALA A 155 18.39 5.48 9.42
N ASP A 156 17.51 6.41 9.07
CA ASP A 156 17.62 7.82 9.45
C ASP A 156 16.98 8.13 10.82
N GLY A 157 16.36 7.15 11.49
CA GLY A 157 15.63 7.38 12.75
C GLY A 157 14.43 8.32 12.59
N ALA A 158 13.84 8.37 11.40
CA ALA A 158 12.90 9.41 10.96
C ALA A 158 11.42 9.00 11.02
N LEU A 159 11.08 7.82 11.56
CA LEU A 159 9.70 7.32 11.57
C LEU A 159 8.70 8.31 12.19
N ASP A 160 9.06 8.95 13.29
CA ASP A 160 8.17 9.87 14.01
C ASP A 160 8.06 11.26 13.32
N THR A 161 8.96 11.52 12.38
CA THR A 161 8.98 12.73 11.54
C THR A 161 8.32 12.55 10.18
N LEU A 162 7.86 11.32 9.88
CA LEU A 162 7.02 11.08 8.72
C LEU A 162 5.77 11.96 8.77
N ARG A 163 5.26 12.26 7.57
CA ARG A 163 4.07 13.09 7.39
C ARG A 163 2.90 12.53 8.22
N PRO A 164 2.09 13.40 8.85
CA PRO A 164 0.94 12.95 9.61
C PRO A 164 -0.06 12.23 8.70
N ALA A 165 -0.88 11.32 9.27
CA ALA A 165 -1.80 10.49 8.49
C ALA A 165 -2.85 11.29 7.69
N ASP A 166 -3.19 12.49 8.17
CA ASP A 166 -4.11 13.43 7.53
C ASP A 166 -3.43 14.41 6.57
N ALA A 167 -2.13 14.21 6.26
CA ALA A 167 -1.39 15.09 5.37
C ALA A 167 -2.12 15.24 4.01
N PRO A 168 -2.19 16.45 3.43
CA PRO A 168 -2.84 16.66 2.13
C PRO A 168 -2.31 15.70 1.06
N TRP A 169 -3.18 15.29 0.14
CA TRP A 169 -2.79 14.46 -1.00
C TRP A 169 -3.09 15.18 -2.33
N PRO A 170 -2.11 15.87 -2.93
CA PRO A 170 -2.34 16.61 -4.17
C PRO A 170 -2.82 15.75 -5.35
N ALA A 171 -2.48 14.45 -5.36
CA ALA A 171 -2.87 13.52 -6.43
C ALA A 171 -4.37 13.16 -6.40
N ARG A 172 -4.96 13.21 -5.21
CA ARG A 172 -6.35 12.85 -4.91
C ARG A 172 -6.85 13.79 -3.81
N PRO A 173 -7.25 15.02 -4.15
CA PRO A 173 -7.89 15.91 -3.18
C PRO A 173 -9.25 15.31 -2.80
N PHE A 174 -9.42 14.98 -1.52
CA PHE A 174 -10.65 14.47 -0.92
C PHE A 174 -11.27 15.53 0.00
#